data_AF-A0A1H3Q3X3-F1
#
_entry.id   AF-A0A1H3Q3X3-F1
#
_cell.length_a   1.000
_cell.length_b   1.000
_cell.length_c   1.000
_cell.angle_alpha   90.00
_cell.angle_beta   90.00
_cell.angle_gamma   90.00
#
_symmetry.space_group_name_H-M   'P 1'
#
loop_
_entity.id
_entity.type
_entity.pdbx_description
1 polymer ?
#
loop_
_entity_poly.entity_id
_entity_poly.type
_entity_poly.pdbx_seq_one_letter_code
_entity_poly.pdbx_strand_id
1 'polypeptide(L)'
;MEHDPTPRDDAATGTAAANARRQAIALDDREWEAFKRALGEPALVRAGSERDDRRFVDAALSVMTGHCYWTDLPAQDYGNWVSNYRRNRRWMARGVWQRAVRSGALPEVWAQRIAEYAQRQDQQRVRRSSRKRQRLLMQE
;
A
#
# COMPACT_ATOMS: atom_id res chain seq x y z
N MET A 1 13.04 19.49 -5.70
CA MET A 1 12.83 18.32 -4.80
C MET A 1 11.86 17.40 -5.50
N GLU A 2 12.38 16.47 -6.28
CA GLU A 2 11.62 15.71 -7.28
C GLU A 2 10.66 14.73 -6.59
N HIS A 3 9.39 15.10 -6.52
CA HIS A 3 8.33 14.10 -6.49
C HIS A 3 8.42 13.37 -7.84
N ASP A 4 9.03 12.19 -7.84
CA ASP A 4 9.03 11.26 -8.98
C ASP A 4 7.79 10.37 -8.85
N PRO A 5 6.62 10.79 -9.39
CA PRO A 5 5.45 9.93 -9.44
C PRO A 5 5.82 8.74 -10.29
N THR A 6 5.66 7.54 -9.76
CA THR A 6 5.71 6.32 -10.57
C THR A 6 4.75 6.47 -11.76
N PRO A 7 5.22 6.56 -13.02
CA PRO A 7 4.32 6.61 -14.15
C PRO A 7 4.25 5.22 -14.78
N ARG A 8 3.09 4.57 -14.64
CA ARG A 8 2.39 3.96 -15.77
C ARG A 8 0.95 3.62 -15.36
N ASP A 9 0.04 4.50 -15.77
CA ASP A 9 -1.23 4.18 -16.43
C ASP A 9 -1.80 5.50 -16.99
N ASP A 10 -1.07 6.08 -17.96
CA ASP A 10 -1.69 7.03 -18.90
C ASP A 10 -2.55 6.23 -19.87
N ALA A 11 -3.76 5.88 -19.42
CA ALA A 11 -4.92 5.67 -20.27
C ALA A 11 -5.94 6.72 -19.84
N ALA A 12 -5.94 7.82 -20.58
CA ALA A 12 -6.75 8.99 -20.30
C ALA A 12 -8.26 8.69 -20.35
N THR A 13 -8.97 9.43 -19.50
CA THR A 13 -10.34 9.93 -19.71
C THR A 13 -11.49 8.96 -19.42
N GLY A 14 -12.08 9.14 -18.23
CA GLY A 14 -13.49 8.82 -17.97
C GLY A 14 -13.74 7.75 -16.91
N THR A 15 -13.38 7.96 -15.64
CA THR A 15 -13.65 6.91 -14.62
C THR A 15 -13.87 7.42 -13.19
N ALA A 16 -14.07 8.72 -12.92
CA ALA A 16 -14.53 9.11 -11.57
C ALA A 16 -15.89 8.46 -11.23
N ALA A 17 -16.79 8.35 -12.23
CA ALA A 17 -18.10 7.69 -12.09
C ALA A 17 -18.07 6.16 -12.24
N ALA A 18 -17.11 5.60 -12.98
CA ALA A 18 -16.94 4.14 -13.10
C ALA A 18 -16.11 3.54 -11.94
N ASN A 19 -15.36 4.36 -11.19
CA ASN A 19 -14.64 3.97 -9.98
C ASN A 19 -15.53 3.81 -8.74
N ALA A 20 -16.79 4.22 -8.79
CA ALA A 20 -17.76 4.05 -7.71
C ALA A 20 -18.19 2.59 -7.46
N ARG A 21 -17.78 1.63 -8.32
CA ARG A 21 -18.20 0.21 -8.24
C ARG A 21 -17.10 -0.78 -7.84
N ARG A 22 -15.87 -0.35 -7.59
CA ARG A 22 -14.81 -1.23 -7.08
C ARG A 22 -14.86 -1.22 -5.56
N GLN A 23 -15.45 -2.26 -4.97
CA GLN A 23 -15.59 -2.41 -3.52
C GLN A 23 -14.23 -2.24 -2.85
N ALA A 24 -14.09 -1.17 -2.04
CA ALA A 24 -12.98 -1.05 -1.13
C ALA A 24 -13.04 -2.24 -0.16
N ILE A 25 -11.90 -2.87 0.08
CA ILE A 25 -11.78 -3.91 1.10
C ILE A 25 -11.74 -3.21 2.45
N ALA A 26 -12.63 -3.62 3.34
CA ALA A 26 -12.60 -3.26 4.75
C ALA A 26 -12.52 -4.54 5.58
N LEU A 27 -11.64 -4.53 6.58
CA LEU A 27 -11.62 -5.60 7.59
C LEU A 27 -12.86 -5.48 8.46
N ASP A 28 -13.48 -6.62 8.82
CA ASP A 28 -14.44 -6.62 9.91
C ASP A 28 -13.75 -6.40 11.27
N ASP A 29 -14.54 -6.22 12.34
CA ASP A 29 -13.97 -5.95 13.66
C ASP A 29 -13.12 -7.11 14.19
N ARG A 30 -13.44 -8.36 13.85
CA ARG A 30 -12.69 -9.55 14.31
C ARG A 30 -11.36 -9.67 13.57
N GLU A 31 -11.38 -9.49 12.26
CA GLU A 31 -10.19 -9.45 11.41
C GLU A 31 -9.28 -8.30 11.83
N TRP A 32 -9.86 -7.13 12.13
CA TRP A 32 -9.13 -5.98 12.65
C TRP A 32 -8.45 -6.28 13.98
N GLU A 33 -9.14 -6.90 14.95
CA GLU A 33 -8.53 -7.30 16.22
C GLU A 33 -7.42 -8.34 16.04
N ALA A 34 -7.61 -9.33 15.17
CA ALA A 34 -6.58 -10.30 14.84
C ALA A 34 -5.35 -9.64 14.21
N PHE A 35 -5.57 -8.67 13.31
CA PHE A 35 -4.53 -7.89 12.67
C PHE A 35 -3.75 -7.05 13.69
N LYS A 36 -4.43 -6.35 14.61
CA LYS A 36 -3.78 -5.61 15.70
C LYS A 36 -2.89 -6.50 16.56
N ARG A 37 -3.38 -7.69 16.93
CA ARG A 37 -2.61 -8.68 17.71
C ARG A 37 -1.36 -9.14 16.96
N ALA A 38 -1.45 -9.34 15.65
CA ALA A 38 -0.33 -9.76 14.81
C ALA A 38 0.73 -8.67 14.61
N LEU A 39 0.31 -7.41 14.56
CA LEU A 39 1.17 -6.25 14.33
C LEU A 39 2.10 -5.94 15.51
N GLY A 40 1.63 -6.17 16.73
CA GLY A 40 2.21 -5.68 17.96
C GLY A 40 2.14 -4.15 18.07
N GLU A 41 2.04 -3.63 19.30
CA GLU A 41 2.06 -2.19 19.65
C GLU A 41 3.04 -1.31 18.82
N PRO A 42 4.27 -1.75 18.46
CA PRO A 42 5.23 -0.90 17.74
C PRO A 42 4.87 -0.55 16.28
N ALA A 43 3.87 -1.19 15.66
CA ALA A 43 3.46 -0.87 14.29
C ALA A 43 2.36 0.22 14.22
N LEU A 44 1.60 0.39 15.30
CA LEU A 44 0.50 1.35 15.47
C LEU A 44 0.99 2.72 16.02
N VAL A 45 2.29 3.01 15.87
CA VAL A 45 3.02 4.09 16.56
C VAL A 45 2.69 5.52 16.08
N ARG A 46 1.55 5.74 15.42
CA ARG A 46 1.07 7.12 15.24
C ARG A 46 0.00 7.37 16.29
N ALA A 47 0.23 8.38 17.12
CA ALA A 47 -0.71 8.95 18.10
C ALA A 47 -1.97 9.58 17.45
N GLY A 48 -2.51 8.95 16.41
CA GLY A 48 -3.79 9.23 15.79
C GLY A 48 -4.72 8.06 16.09
N SER A 49 -6.00 8.36 16.28
CA SER A 49 -7.02 7.40 16.72
C SER A 49 -6.91 6.04 16.00
N GLU A 50 -7.22 4.94 16.69
CA GLU A 50 -7.34 3.59 16.09
C GLU A 50 -8.14 3.59 14.77
N ARG A 51 -9.09 4.52 14.65
CA ARG A 51 -9.86 4.79 13.42
C ARG A 51 -8.98 5.17 12.22
N ASP A 52 -7.94 5.98 12.42
CA ASP A 52 -7.00 6.40 11.36
C ASP A 52 -6.11 5.23 10.91
N ASP A 53 -5.77 4.35 11.83
CA ASP A 53 -4.97 3.15 11.55
C ASP A 53 -5.78 2.13 10.77
N ARG A 54 -7.04 1.90 11.14
CA ARG A 54 -7.96 1.05 10.38
C ARG A 54 -8.21 1.60 8.98
N ARG A 55 -8.51 2.90 8.85
CA ARG A 55 -8.66 3.57 7.55
C ARG A 55 -7.44 3.41 6.66
N PHE A 56 -6.25 3.58 7.22
CA PHE A 56 -5.01 3.37 6.48
C PHE A 56 -4.87 1.91 6.01
N VAL A 57 -5.19 0.95 6.85
CA VAL A 57 -5.08 -0.49 6.53
C VAL A 57 -6.08 -0.86 5.44
N ASP A 58 -7.33 -0.42 5.54
CA ASP A 58 -8.36 -0.64 4.51
C ASP A 58 -7.93 -0.02 3.16
N ALA A 59 -7.39 1.20 3.18
CA ALA A 59 -6.84 1.84 1.99
C ALA A 59 -5.69 1.03 1.39
N ALA A 60 -4.75 0.59 2.23
CA ALA A 60 -3.59 -0.16 1.78
C ALA A 60 -4.00 -1.53 1.22
N LEU A 61 -4.92 -2.24 1.88
CA LEU A 61 -5.43 -3.52 1.42
C LEU A 61 -6.11 -3.36 0.06
N SER A 62 -7.01 -2.40 -0.09
CA SER A 62 -7.70 -2.13 -1.36
C SER A 62 -6.74 -1.89 -2.53
N VAL A 63 -5.60 -1.24 -2.27
CA VAL A 63 -4.57 -1.03 -3.30
C VAL A 63 -3.73 -2.29 -3.55
N MET A 64 -3.32 -3.00 -2.50
CA MET A 64 -2.47 -4.18 -2.64
C MET A 64 -3.18 -5.36 -3.29
N THR A 65 -4.49 -5.49 -3.09
CA THR A 65 -5.34 -6.50 -3.72
C THR A 65 -5.79 -6.12 -5.13
N GLY A 66 -5.53 -4.89 -5.57
CA GLY A 66 -5.81 -4.42 -6.93
C GLY A 66 -7.24 -3.92 -7.15
N HIS A 67 -7.99 -3.62 -6.09
CA HIS A 67 -9.30 -2.99 -6.21
C HIS A 67 -9.22 -1.49 -6.51
N CYS A 68 -8.16 -0.80 -6.12
CA CYS A 68 -7.95 0.60 -6.45
C CYS A 68 -6.46 0.94 -6.62
N TYR A 69 -6.18 2.08 -7.24
CA TYR A 69 -4.85 2.68 -7.23
C TYR A 69 -4.75 3.72 -6.11
N TRP A 70 -3.52 4.00 -5.64
CA TRP A 70 -3.30 5.05 -4.64
C TRP A 70 -3.88 6.40 -5.08
N THR A 71 -3.76 6.75 -6.37
CA THR A 71 -4.28 8.00 -6.95
C THR A 71 -5.81 8.08 -6.97
N ASP A 72 -6.47 6.93 -6.91
CA ASP A 72 -7.91 6.80 -7.09
C ASP A 72 -8.64 6.65 -5.75
N LEU A 73 -7.90 6.65 -4.63
CA LEU A 73 -8.50 6.57 -3.30
C LEU A 73 -9.28 7.85 -2.99
N PRO A 74 -10.55 7.75 -2.55
CA PRO A 74 -11.33 8.91 -2.14
C PRO A 74 -10.69 9.56 -0.92
N ALA A 75 -10.22 10.80 -1.09
CA ALA A 75 -9.52 11.54 -0.04
C ALA A 75 -10.42 11.85 1.18
N GLN A 76 -11.74 11.83 1.01
CA GLN A 76 -12.73 12.05 2.07
C GLN A 76 -12.76 10.89 3.07
N ASP A 77 -12.56 9.65 2.60
CA ASP A 77 -12.64 8.45 3.42
C ASP A 77 -11.26 8.03 3.98
N TYR A 78 -10.23 8.14 3.15
CA TYR A 78 -8.89 7.61 3.44
C TYR A 78 -7.81 8.68 3.63
N GLY A 79 -8.14 9.95 3.44
CA GLY A 79 -7.18 11.06 3.55
C GLY A 79 -6.18 11.11 2.40
N ASN A 80 -5.04 11.77 2.63
CA ASN A 80 -4.05 12.02 1.60
C ASN A 80 -3.32 10.72 1.18
N TRP A 81 -3.50 10.31 -0.08
CA TRP A 81 -2.90 9.10 -0.63
C TRP A 81 -1.37 9.09 -0.59
N VAL A 82 -0.69 10.24 -0.71
CA VAL A 82 0.78 10.33 -0.64
C VAL A 82 1.27 9.94 0.76
N SER A 83 0.57 10.41 1.79
CA SER A 83 0.87 10.06 3.18
C SER A 83 0.68 8.57 3.44
N ASN A 84 -0.43 8.00 2.94
CA ASN A 84 -0.72 6.58 3.04
C ASN A 84 0.32 5.74 2.28
N TYR A 85 0.66 6.13 1.06
CA TYR A 85 1.70 5.46 0.27
C TYR A 85 3.05 5.44 1.00
N ARG A 86 3.50 6.58 1.56
CA ARG A 86 4.74 6.68 2.33
C ARG A 86 4.70 5.81 3.59
N ARG A 87 3.56 5.77 4.29
CA ARG A 87 3.34 4.89 5.46
C ARG A 87 3.41 3.42 5.04
N ASN A 88 2.72 3.04 3.97
CA ASN A 88 2.73 1.69 3.44
C ASN A 88 4.15 1.22 3.05
N ARG A 89 4.93 2.08 2.37
CA ARG A 89 6.34 1.76 2.08
C ARG A 89 7.16 1.48 3.32
N ARG A 90 6.94 2.23 4.40
CA ARG A 90 7.63 1.99 5.69
C ARG A 90 7.21 0.66 6.31
N TRP A 91 5.94 0.30 6.22
CA TRP A 91 5.40 -0.97 6.71
C TRP A 91 5.95 -2.16 5.93
N MET A 92 5.99 -2.07 4.61
CA MET A 92 6.62 -3.07 3.74
C MET A 92 8.09 -3.28 4.09
N ALA A 93 8.85 -2.19 4.28
CA ALA A 93 10.27 -2.27 4.65
C ALA A 93 10.50 -2.87 6.05
N ARG A 94 9.54 -2.70 6.97
CA ARG A 94 9.57 -3.25 8.34
C ARG A 94 9.02 -4.67 8.43
N GLY A 95 8.64 -5.31 7.33
CA GLY A 95 8.10 -6.66 7.35
C GLY A 95 6.69 -6.75 7.96
N VAL A 96 5.96 -5.63 8.05
CA VAL A 96 4.69 -5.56 8.80
C VAL A 96 3.62 -6.43 8.16
N TRP A 97 3.44 -6.29 6.84
CA TRP A 97 2.47 -7.08 6.09
C TRP A 97 2.83 -8.57 6.06
N GLN A 98 4.12 -8.91 6.02
CA GLN A 98 4.60 -10.29 6.07
C GLN A 98 4.27 -10.93 7.43
N ARG A 99 4.34 -10.18 8.53
CA ARG A 99 3.92 -10.67 9.85
C ARG A 99 2.42 -10.91 9.92
N ALA A 100 1.61 -9.98 9.38
CA ALA A 100 0.15 -10.13 9.35
C ALA A 100 -0.31 -11.32 8.49
N VAL A 101 0.37 -11.57 7.36
CA VAL A 101 0.14 -12.76 6.54
C VAL A 101 0.50 -14.03 7.32
N ARG A 102 1.68 -14.07 7.95
CA ARG A 102 2.16 -15.24 8.70
C ARG A 102 1.28 -15.58 9.90
N SER A 103 0.66 -14.59 10.54
CA SER A 103 -0.21 -14.81 11.69
C SER A 103 -1.58 -15.40 11.32
N GLY A 104 -1.92 -15.48 10.03
CA GLY A 104 -3.26 -15.86 9.58
C GLY A 104 -4.34 -14.82 9.90
N ALA A 105 -3.94 -13.56 10.12
CA ALA A 105 -4.89 -12.47 10.41
C ALA A 105 -5.61 -11.96 9.15
N LEU A 106 -5.16 -12.39 7.96
CA LEU A 106 -5.72 -12.02 6.68
C LEU A 106 -6.10 -13.30 5.92
N PRO A 107 -7.20 -13.28 5.15
CA PRO A 107 -7.52 -14.31 4.17
C PRO A 107 -6.34 -14.65 3.25
N GLU A 108 -6.17 -15.93 2.94
CA GLU A 108 -5.08 -16.45 2.10
C GLU A 108 -5.03 -15.77 0.72
N VAL A 109 -6.20 -15.46 0.15
CA VAL A 109 -6.29 -14.77 -1.15
C VAL A 109 -5.68 -13.37 -1.10
N TRP A 110 -5.73 -12.68 0.05
CA TRP A 110 -5.08 -11.39 0.24
C TRP A 110 -3.58 -11.55 0.49
N ALA A 111 -3.16 -12.60 1.19
CA ALA A 111 -1.75 -12.90 1.41
C ALA A 111 -0.98 -13.02 0.09
N GLN A 112 -1.54 -13.75 -0.88
CA GLN A 112 -0.94 -13.90 -2.21
C GLN A 112 -0.82 -12.55 -2.93
N ARG A 113 -1.88 -11.73 -2.92
CA ARG A 113 -1.88 -10.40 -3.57
C ARG A 113 -0.90 -9.43 -2.92
N ILE A 114 -0.80 -9.45 -1.59
CA ILE A 114 0.18 -8.65 -0.84
C ILE A 114 1.61 -9.06 -1.23
N ALA A 115 1.88 -10.36 -1.39
CA ALA A 115 3.18 -10.84 -1.85
C ALA A 115 3.51 -10.39 -3.29
N GLU A 116 2.55 -10.48 -4.21
CA GLU A 116 2.68 -9.97 -5.59
C GLU A 116 2.96 -8.46 -5.61
N TYR A 117 2.24 -7.69 -4.79
CA TYR A 117 2.46 -6.26 -4.63
C TYR A 117 3.87 -5.95 -4.09
N ALA A 118 4.34 -6.70 -3.10
CA ALA A 118 5.69 -6.58 -2.56
C ALA A 118 6.77 -6.78 -3.63
N GLN A 119 6.63 -7.86 -4.41
CA GLN A 119 7.55 -8.18 -5.50
C GLN A 119 7.58 -7.07 -6.55
N ARG A 120 6.42 -6.54 -6.94
CA ARG A 120 6.33 -5.40 -7.89
C ARG A 120 7.07 -4.17 -7.36
N GLN A 121 6.95 -3.86 -6.06
CA GLN A 121 7.63 -2.72 -5.45
C GLN A 121 9.15 -2.91 -5.42
N ASP A 122 9.63 -4.11 -5.09
CA ASP A 122 11.07 -4.40 -5.07
C ASP A 122 11.67 -4.40 -6.48
N GLN A 123 10.97 -4.93 -7.48
CA GLN A 123 11.39 -4.83 -8.88
C GLN A 123 11.54 -3.37 -9.33
N GLN A 124 10.62 -2.49 -8.93
CA GLN A 124 10.73 -1.06 -9.23
C GLN A 124 11.91 -0.39 -8.52
N ARG A 125 12.19 -0.77 -7.27
CA ARG A 125 13.38 -0.29 -6.54
C ARG A 125 14.67 -0.71 -7.26
N VAL A 126 14.80 -1.98 -7.63
CA VAL A 126 15.99 -2.49 -8.34
C VAL A 126 16.16 -1.77 -9.68
N ARG A 127 15.10 -1.61 -10.48
CA ARG A 127 15.14 -0.88 -11.75
C ARG A 127 15.63 0.57 -11.60
N ARG A 128 15.18 1.28 -10.55
CA ARG A 128 15.62 2.65 -10.24
C ARG A 128 17.11 2.70 -9.85
N SER A 129 17.56 1.74 -9.04
CA SER A 129 18.97 1.60 -8.63
C SER A 129 19.88 1.31 -9.82
N SER A 130 19.44 0.47 -10.76
CA SER A 130 20.21 0.12 -11.96
C SER A 130 20.38 1.30 -12.91
N ARG A 131 19.33 2.13 -13.11
CA ARG A 131 19.41 3.34 -13.95
C ARG A 131 20.37 4.40 -13.38
N LYS A 132 20.41 4.55 -12.06
CA LYS A 132 21.33 5.49 -11.39
C LYS A 132 22.78 5.04 -11.50
N ARG A 133 23.04 3.73 -11.36
CA ARG A 133 24.37 3.13 -11.58
C ARG A 133 24.83 3.21 -13.04
N GLN A 134 23.95 2.95 -14.01
CA GLN A 134 24.27 3.11 -15.43
C GLN A 134 24.59 4.56 -15.81
N ARG A 135 23.86 5.55 -15.27
CA ARG A 135 24.18 6.97 -15.52
C ARG A 135 25.53 7.41 -14.96
N LEU A 136 25.92 6.88 -13.80
CA LEU A 136 27.24 7.17 -13.20
C LEU A 136 28.38 6.55 -14.01
N LEU A 137 28.19 5.33 -14.52
CA LEU A 137 29.17 4.64 -15.36
C LEU A 137 29.28 5.21 -16.79
N MET A 138 28.33 6.03 -17.25
CA MET A 138 28.36 6.69 -18.56
C MET A 138 28.89 8.14 -18.50
N GLN A 139 29.33 8.61 -17.32
CA GLN A 139 29.89 9.96 -17.12
C GLN A 139 31.41 9.96 -16.87
N GLU A 140 32.08 8.82 -16.99
CA GLU A 140 33.55 8.68 -16.93
C GLU A 140 34.18 8.55 -18.32
#